data_AF-A0A7J3QHR8-F1
#
_entry.id   AF-A0A7J3QHR8-F1
#
_cell.length_a   1.000
_cell.length_b   1.000
_cell.length_c   1.000
_cell.angle_alpha   90.00
_cell.angle_beta   90.00
_cell.angle_gamma   90.00
#
_symmetry.space_group_name_H-M   'P 1'
#
loop_
_entity.id
_entity.type
_entity.pdbx_description
1 polymer ?
#
loop_
_entity_poly.entity_id
_entity_poly.type
_entity_poly.pdbx_seq_one_letter_code
_entity_poly.pdbx_strand_id
1 'polypeptide(L)' 'MVSYTPWDVNMDGRVDLQDLLAVIARWGQTGAPGWIKEDINRDGKINVLDLILIGQHWTG' A
#
# COMPACT_ATOMS: atom_id res chain seq x y z
N MET A 1 -12.48 5.07 17.12
CA MET A 1 -11.24 5.34 16.37
C MET A 1 -11.41 4.73 15.00
N VAL A 2 -11.11 5.46 13.93
CA VAL A 2 -11.12 4.89 12.57
C VAL A 2 -9.88 4.01 12.46
N SER A 3 -10.07 2.71 12.17
CA SER A 3 -8.98 1.78 11.94
C SER A 3 -8.77 1.68 10.43
N TYR A 4 -7.65 2.21 9.94
CA TYR A 4 -7.27 2.06 8.54
C TYR A 4 -6.57 0.73 8.33
N THR A 5 -6.99 0.03 7.29
CA THR A 5 -6.37 -1.23 6.89
C THR A 5 -5.04 -0.98 6.17
N PRO A 6 -4.10 -1.93 6.15
CA PRO A 6 -2.78 -1.73 5.52
C PRO A 6 -2.82 -1.32 4.04
N TRP A 7 -3.87 -1.73 3.34
CA TRP A 7 -4.10 -1.44 1.91
C TRP A 7 -4.85 -0.12 1.65
N ASP A 8 -5.33 0.55 2.70
CA ASP A 8 -5.74 1.97 2.67
C ASP A 8 -4.52 2.80 3.07
N VAL A 9 -3.63 2.96 2.09
CA VAL A 9 -2.28 3.50 2.24
C VAL A 9 -2.37 5.01 2.49
N ASN A 10 -3.30 5.69 1.82
CA ASN A 10 -3.49 7.13 1.91
C ASN A 10 -4.35 7.55 3.13
N MET A 11 -5.00 6.60 3.81
CA MET A 11 -5.87 6.80 4.98
C MET A 11 -7.12 7.65 4.70
N ASP A 12 -7.70 7.53 3.51
CA ASP A 12 -8.93 8.24 3.16
C ASP A 12 -10.21 7.44 3.47
N GLY A 13 -10.07 6.20 3.91
CA GLY A 13 -11.18 5.30 4.26
C GLY A 13 -11.67 4.46 3.09
N ARG A 14 -10.99 4.51 1.95
CA ARG A 14 -11.25 3.68 0.76
C ARG A 14 -9.97 2.94 0.38
N VAL A 15 -10.17 1.96 -0.49
CA VAL A 15 -9.11 1.13 -1.09
C VAL A 15 -9.30 1.23 -2.58
N ASP A 16 -8.64 2.22 -3.18
CA ASP A 16 -8.94 2.64 -4.54
C ASP A 16 -7.68 3.06 -5.33
N LEU A 17 -7.89 3.78 -6.44
CA LEU A 17 -6.81 4.23 -7.32
C LEU A 17 -5.79 5.11 -6.60
N GLN A 18 -6.18 5.87 -5.59
CA GLN A 18 -5.29 6.75 -4.85
C GLN A 18 -4.29 5.96 -4.01
N ASP A 19 -4.66 4.80 -3.48
CA ASP A 19 -3.72 3.89 -2.81
C ASP A 19 -2.72 3.28 -3.79
N LEU A 20 -3.19 2.87 -4.99
CA LEU A 20 -2.31 2.37 -6.04
C LEU A 20 -1.28 3.45 -6.44
N LEU A 21 -1.73 4.69 -6.60
CA LEU A 21 -0.85 5.82 -6.95
C LEU A 21 0.16 6.13 -5.84
N ALA A 22 -0.21 5.97 -4.56
CA ALA A 22 0.70 6.11 -3.44
C ALA A 22 1.85 5.09 -3.51
N VAL A 23 1.54 3.81 -3.77
CA VAL A 23 2.55 2.75 -3.93
C VAL A 23 3.41 2.99 -5.17
N ILE A 24 2.81 3.33 -6.31
CA ILE A 24 3.53 3.60 -7.57
C ILE A 24 4.50 4.78 -7.43
N ALA A 25 4.16 5.81 -6.65
CA ALA A 25 5.05 6.94 -6.39
C ALA A 25 6.35 6.54 -5.66
N ARG A 26 6.37 5.37 -5.00
CA ARG A 26 7.53 4.80 -4.29
C ARG A 26 8.15 3.59 -4.99
N TRP A 27 7.72 3.29 -6.22
CA TRP A 27 8.10 2.08 -6.94
C TRP A 27 9.62 1.83 -6.96
N GLY A 28 10.03 0.61 -6.65
CA GLY A 28 11.43 0.17 -6.68
C GLY A 28 12.27 0.60 -5.48
N GLN A 29 11.71 1.34 -4.51
CA GLN A 29 12.41 1.62 -3.25
C GLN A 29 12.62 0.35 -2.42
N THR A 30 13.73 0.29 -1.67
CA THR A 30 14.06 -0.82 -0.75
C THR A 30 14.46 -0.29 0.62
N GLY A 31 14.22 -1.08 1.66
CA GLY A 31 14.41 -0.66 3.05
C GLY A 31 14.14 -1.78 4.06
N ALA A 32 13.97 -1.41 5.33
CA ALA A 32 13.65 -2.36 6.39
C ALA A 32 12.17 -2.75 6.33
N PRO A 33 11.78 -4.03 6.42
CA PRO A 33 10.39 -4.49 6.38
C PRO A 33 9.35 -3.57 7.03
N GLY A 34 8.45 -3.00 6.22
CA GLY A 34 7.37 -2.12 6.64
C GLY A 34 7.80 -0.70 7.05
N TRP A 35 8.96 -0.21 6.60
CA TRP A 35 9.47 1.13 6.97
C TRP A 35 8.59 2.28 6.49
N ILE A 36 7.79 2.04 5.45
CA ILE A 36 6.75 2.95 4.94
C ILE A 36 5.47 2.15 4.69
N LYS A 37 4.33 2.84 4.60
CA LYS A 37 3.03 2.19 4.42
C LYS A 37 2.90 1.50 3.06
N GLU A 38 3.60 2.02 2.07
CA GLU A 38 3.63 1.49 0.71
C GLU A 38 4.31 0.11 0.62
N ASP A 39 5.13 -0.28 1.62
CA ASP A 39 5.65 -1.65 1.80
C ASP A 39 4.60 -2.48 2.55
N ILE A 40 3.50 -2.74 1.86
CA ILE A 40 2.27 -3.30 2.42
C ILE A 40 2.51 -4.75 2.85
N ASN A 41 3.25 -5.52 2.04
CA ASN A 41 3.57 -6.91 2.35
C ASN A 41 4.75 -7.04 3.35
N ARG A 42 5.42 -5.92 3.67
CA ARG A 42 6.54 -5.81 4.61
C ARG A 42 7.72 -6.69 4.21
N ASP A 43 8.02 -6.79 2.92
CA ASP A 43 9.14 -7.59 2.41
C ASP A 43 10.43 -6.77 2.22
N GLY A 44 10.37 -5.46 2.46
CA GLY A 44 11.52 -4.58 2.27
C GLY A 44 11.64 -4.00 0.86
N LYS A 45 10.65 -4.20 -0.03
CA LYS A 45 10.71 -3.78 -1.44
C LYS A 45 9.34 -3.32 -1.96
N ILE A 46 9.28 -2.10 -2.47
CA ILE A 46 8.07 -1.59 -3.12
C ILE A 46 7.95 -2.17 -4.54
N ASN A 47 7.03 -3.11 -4.72
CA ASN A 47 6.88 -3.84 -5.98
C ASN A 47 5.43 -4.31 -6.25
N VAL A 48 5.26 -5.18 -7.25
CA VAL A 48 3.94 -5.66 -7.68
C VAL A 48 3.18 -6.41 -6.58
N LEU A 49 3.89 -7.02 -5.63
CA LEU A 49 3.27 -7.73 -4.51
C LEU A 49 2.48 -6.78 -3.59
N ASP A 50 2.92 -5.53 -3.42
CA ASP A 50 2.18 -4.51 -2.68
C ASP A 50 0.91 -4.10 -3.42
N LEU A 51 1.01 -3.89 -4.74
CA LEU A 51 -0.15 -3.55 -5.58
C LEU A 51 -1.20 -4.66 -5.59
N ILE A 52 -0.77 -5.93 -5.56
CA ILE A 52 -1.70 -7.08 -5.46
C ILE A 52 -2.52 -7.02 -4.17
N LEU A 53 -1.93 -6.59 -3.05
CA LEU A 53 -2.67 -6.48 -1.78
C LEU A 53 -3.74 -5.39 -1.83
N ILE A 54 -3.50 -4.27 -2.52
CA ILE A 54 -4.56 -3.27 -2.77
C ILE A 54 -5.68 -3.87 -3.63
N GLY A 55 -5.32 -4.52 -4.74
CA GLY A 55 -6.30 -5.15 -5.64
C GLY A 55 -7.18 -6.22 -4.96
N GLN A 56 -6.61 -6.96 -3.99
CA GLN A 56 -7.36 -7.95 -3.21
C GLN A 56 -8.40 -7.36 -2.26
N HIS A 57 -8.25 -6.08 -1.90
CA HIS A 57 -9.12 -5.42 -0.92
C HIS A 57 -9.87 -4.21 -1.50
N TRP A 58 -9.94 -4.12 -2.83
CA TRP A 58 -10.53 -3.02 -3.57
C TRP A 58 -11.97 -2.71 -3.12
N THR A 59 -12.26 -1.43 -2.85
CA THR A 59 -13.59 -0.98 -2.43
C THR A 59 -14.29 -0.04 -3.42
N GLY A 60 -13.60 0.44 -4.46
CA GLY A 60 -14.19 1.32 -5.48
C GLY A 60 -13.34 2.54 -5.78
#